data_AF-A0A381ZAH2-F1
#
_entry.id   AF-A0A381ZAH2-F1
#
_cell.length_a   1.000
_cell.length_b   1.000
_cell.length_c   1.000
_cell.angle_alpha   90.00
_cell.angle_beta   90.00
_cell.angle_gamma   90.00
#
_symmetry.space_group_name_H-M   'P 1'
#
loop_
_entity.id
_entity.type
_entity.pdbx_description
1 polymer ?
#
loop_
_entity_poly.entity_id
_entity_poly.type
_entity_poly.pdbx_seq_one_letter_code
_entity_poly.pdbx_strand_id
1 'polypeptide(L)'
;MTSTDDTSRFEMMKKELYSSVIADAMDSHGYRDRILRHDIRPLYPEAIVVGRSMTVLSVDVFEIPDEPYKLELEAVDSLKEGDVLVAQTNGSVRSSLWGELLSTAACARGARGAVIDGFTRDTKTIIEMGFPL
;
A
#
# COMPACT_ATOMS: atom_id res chain seq x y z
N MET A 1 -23.43 9.00 -18.66
CA MET A 1 -22.30 9.21 -17.73
C MET A 1 -21.12 8.51 -18.35
N THR A 2 -20.16 9.26 -18.90
CA THR A 2 -18.95 8.68 -19.50
C THR A 2 -18.22 7.88 -18.43
N SER A 3 -18.03 6.58 -18.67
CA SER A 3 -17.19 5.70 -17.85
C SER A 3 -15.76 6.23 -17.92
N THR A 4 -15.40 7.15 -17.03
CA THR A 4 -14.01 7.56 -16.85
C THR A 4 -13.22 6.35 -16.38
N ASP A 5 -12.14 6.01 -17.09
CA ASP A 5 -11.24 4.92 -16.71
C ASP A 5 -10.71 5.15 -15.28
N ASP A 6 -10.47 4.06 -14.54
CA ASP A 6 -10.05 4.12 -13.14
C ASP A 6 -8.75 4.91 -12.95
N THR A 7 -7.82 4.81 -13.92
CA THR A 7 -6.56 5.56 -13.90
C THR A 7 -6.83 7.06 -13.83
N SER A 8 -7.69 7.56 -14.72
CA SER A 8 -8.09 8.97 -14.75
C SER A 8 -8.76 9.41 -13.45
N ARG A 9 -9.54 8.52 -12.80
CA ARG A 9 -10.14 8.81 -11.49
C ARG A 9 -9.08 8.88 -10.38
N PHE A 10 -8.10 7.96 -10.37
CA PHE A 10 -7.02 7.98 -9.39
C PHE A 10 -6.14 9.22 -9.52
N GLU A 11 -5.84 9.66 -10.75
CA GLU A 11 -5.09 10.91 -10.98
C GLU A 11 -5.86 12.13 -10.48
N MET A 12 -7.15 12.23 -10.78
CA MET A 12 -7.99 13.32 -10.26
C MET A 12 -8.00 13.31 -8.72
N MET A 13 -8.25 12.15 -8.10
CA MET A 13 -8.27 12.02 -6.64
C MET A 13 -6.93 12.42 -6.02
N LYS A 14 -5.81 11.97 -6.59
CA LYS A 14 -4.46 12.30 -6.10
C LYS A 14 -4.15 13.79 -6.19
N LYS A 15 -4.66 14.48 -7.21
CA LYS A 15 -4.39 15.89 -7.48
C LYS A 15 -5.32 16.85 -6.72
N GLU A 16 -6.60 16.50 -6.60
CA GLU A 16 -7.65 17.43 -6.22
C GLU A 16 -8.24 17.16 -4.83
N LEU A 17 -8.05 15.96 -4.27
CA LEU A 17 -8.61 15.57 -2.98
C LEU A 17 -7.54 15.43 -1.90
N TYR A 18 -7.98 15.56 -0.65
CA TYR A 18 -7.19 15.29 0.55
C TYR A 18 -7.85 14.17 1.35
N SER A 19 -7.06 13.33 2.03
CA SER A 19 -7.58 12.20 2.82
C SER A 19 -8.58 12.64 3.89
N SER A 20 -8.40 13.82 4.49
CA SER A 20 -9.34 14.41 5.46
C SER A 20 -10.71 14.72 4.85
N VAL A 21 -10.77 15.32 3.66
CA VAL A 21 -12.04 15.60 2.95
C VAL A 21 -12.76 14.30 2.60
N ILE A 22 -12.03 13.26 2.22
CA ILE A 22 -12.61 11.94 1.96
C ILE A 22 -13.19 11.37 3.25
N ALA A 23 -12.46 11.44 4.37
CA ALA A 23 -12.93 10.99 5.68
C ALA A 23 -14.21 11.74 6.11
N ASP A 24 -14.24 13.07 6.02
CA ASP A 24 -15.41 13.88 6.37
C ASP A 24 -16.64 13.51 5.50
N ALA A 25 -16.41 13.27 4.20
CA ALA A 25 -17.47 12.81 3.30
C ALA A 25 -17.98 11.42 3.70
N MET A 26 -17.10 10.49 4.08
CA MET A 26 -17.49 9.16 4.57
C MET A 26 -18.26 9.23 5.89
N ASP A 27 -17.84 10.10 6.82
CA ASP A 27 -18.51 10.38 8.09
C ASP A 27 -19.94 10.87 7.90
N SER A 28 -20.17 11.74 6.90
CA SER A 28 -21.51 12.25 6.55
C SER A 28 -22.46 11.15 6.07
N HIS A 29 -21.92 10.04 5.58
CA HIS A 29 -22.65 8.84 5.18
C HIS A 29 -22.70 7.75 6.28
N GLY A 30 -22.18 8.05 7.48
CA GLY A 30 -22.18 7.13 8.62
C GLY A 30 -20.99 6.18 8.72
N TYR A 31 -20.00 6.28 7.82
CA TYR A 31 -18.81 5.42 7.84
C TYR A 31 -17.67 6.07 8.64
N ARG A 32 -17.70 5.92 9.96
CA ARG A 32 -16.78 6.64 10.89
C ARG A 32 -15.43 5.98 11.19
N ASP A 33 -15.23 4.78 10.67
CA ASP A 33 -14.11 3.88 10.96
C ASP A 33 -13.30 3.60 9.68
N ARG A 34 -13.21 4.59 8.78
CA ARG A 34 -12.58 4.47 7.45
C ARG A 34 -11.23 5.18 7.35
N ILE A 35 -10.58 5.34 8.50
CA ILE A 35 -9.24 5.90 8.61
C ILE A 35 -8.29 4.82 9.14
N LEU A 36 -7.05 4.85 8.66
CA LEU A 36 -6.00 3.98 9.15
C LEU A 36 -5.58 4.38 10.57
N ARG A 37 -4.93 3.46 11.28
CA ARG A 37 -4.36 3.74 12.60
C ARG A 37 -3.32 4.87 12.51
N HIS A 38 -3.20 5.62 13.59
CA HIS A 38 -2.33 6.80 13.70
C HIS A 38 -0.83 6.50 13.60
N ASP A 39 -0.44 5.24 13.71
CA ASP A 39 0.94 4.76 13.59
C ASP A 39 1.30 4.31 12.16
N ILE A 40 0.33 4.26 11.25
CA ILE A 40 0.61 4.14 9.82
C ILE A 40 0.92 5.53 9.27
N ARG A 41 2.17 5.74 8.84
CA ARG A 41 2.70 7.03 8.39
C ARG A 41 3.41 6.89 7.06
N PRO A 42 3.29 7.89 6.17
CA PRO A 42 4.03 7.89 4.91
C PRO A 42 5.53 7.91 5.20
N LEU A 43 6.31 7.20 4.37
CA LEU A 43 7.75 7.13 4.50
C LEU A 43 8.43 8.50 4.31
N TYR A 44 7.82 9.37 3.50
CA TYR A 44 8.26 10.76 3.29
C TYR A 44 7.04 11.69 3.16
N PRO A 45 7.14 12.98 3.55
CA PRO A 45 5.98 13.86 3.69
C PRO A 45 5.11 14.03 2.43
N GLU A 46 5.72 13.96 1.25
CA GLU A 46 5.06 14.16 -0.04
C GLU A 46 4.42 12.88 -0.60
N ALA A 47 4.56 11.74 0.06
CA ALA A 47 4.02 10.47 -0.42
C ALA A 47 2.48 10.50 -0.42
N ILE A 48 1.89 10.34 -1.62
CA ILE A 48 0.44 10.23 -1.80
C ILE A 48 0.17 9.05 -2.72
N VAL A 49 -0.70 8.16 -2.25
CA VAL A 49 -1.14 6.97 -2.98
C VAL A 49 -2.66 6.92 -3.05
N VAL A 50 -3.18 6.58 -4.24
CA VAL A 50 -4.59 6.30 -4.51
C VAL A 50 -4.62 5.16 -5.51
N GLY A 51 -5.46 4.17 -5.30
CA GLY A 51 -5.65 3.04 -6.23
C GLY A 51 -6.53 1.96 -5.63
N ARG A 52 -6.63 0.81 -6.31
CA ARG A 52 -7.41 -0.33 -5.81
C ARG A 52 -6.60 -1.12 -4.80
N SER A 53 -7.19 -1.49 -3.67
CA SER A 53 -6.47 -2.27 -2.66
C SER A 53 -6.26 -3.71 -3.11
N MET A 54 -5.00 -4.18 -3.10
CA MET A 54 -4.64 -5.60 -3.12
C MET A 54 -4.11 -5.96 -1.73
N THR A 55 -4.81 -6.84 -1.02
CA THR A 55 -4.59 -7.05 0.42
C THR A 55 -3.70 -8.26 0.69
N VAL A 56 -2.77 -8.11 1.63
CA VAL A 56 -1.90 -9.19 2.14
C VAL A 56 -2.05 -9.29 3.65
N LEU A 57 -2.19 -10.52 4.16
CA LEU A 57 -2.06 -10.81 5.58
C LEU A 57 -0.77 -11.60 5.80
N SER A 58 0.12 -11.04 6.61
CA SER A 58 1.35 -11.69 7.05
C SER A 58 1.27 -11.96 8.55
N VAL A 59 1.75 -13.14 8.96
CA VAL A 59 1.80 -13.55 10.36
C VAL A 59 3.16 -14.15 10.68
N ASP A 60 3.55 -14.04 11.94
CA ASP A 60 4.74 -14.72 12.42
C ASP A 60 4.58 -16.23 12.30
N VAL A 61 5.58 -16.87 11.71
CA VAL A 61 5.76 -18.32 11.74
C VAL A 61 6.92 -18.68 12.67
N PHE A 62 6.86 -19.87 13.24
CA PHE A 62 7.88 -20.40 14.17
C PHE A 62 8.64 -21.59 13.60
N GLU A 63 8.26 -22.02 12.40
CA GLU A 63 8.94 -23.02 11.60
C GLU A 63 9.12 -22.44 10.19
N ILE A 64 10.28 -22.70 9.59
CA ILE A 64 10.57 -22.25 8.23
C ILE A 64 9.84 -23.20 7.27
N PRO A 65 8.84 -22.73 6.50
CA PRO A 65 8.17 -23.58 5.53
C PRO A 65 9.11 -23.89 4.36
N ASP A 66 8.79 -24.91 3.56
CA ASP A 66 9.63 -25.33 2.42
C ASP A 66 9.87 -24.20 1.40
N GLU A 67 8.88 -23.31 1.22
CA GLU A 67 8.95 -22.15 0.33
C GLU A 67 8.64 -20.83 1.08
N PRO A 68 9.59 -20.27 1.86
CA PRO A 68 9.35 -19.14 2.77
C PRO A 68 8.76 -17.88 2.15
N TYR A 69 9.13 -17.59 0.90
CA TYR A 69 8.76 -16.35 0.22
C TYR A 69 7.63 -16.51 -0.78
N LYS A 70 7.09 -17.74 -0.96
CA LYS A 70 6.16 -18.04 -2.04
C LYS A 70 4.94 -17.12 -2.05
N LEU A 71 4.25 -17.02 -0.91
CA LEU A 71 3.01 -16.23 -0.82
C LEU A 71 3.29 -14.72 -0.96
N GLU A 72 4.42 -14.24 -0.46
CA GLU A 72 4.83 -12.84 -0.61
C GLU A 72 5.10 -12.51 -2.08
N LEU A 73 5.85 -13.39 -2.78
CA LEU A 73 6.15 -13.23 -4.20
C LEU A 73 4.89 -13.38 -5.05
N GLU A 74 4.02 -14.36 -4.78
CA GLU A 74 2.73 -14.52 -5.46
C GLU A 74 1.84 -13.28 -5.30
N ALA A 75 1.81 -12.68 -4.11
CA ALA A 75 1.05 -11.46 -3.87
C ALA A 75 1.56 -10.30 -4.72
N VAL A 76 2.87 -10.03 -4.70
CA VAL A 76 3.48 -8.99 -5.55
C VAL A 76 3.30 -9.30 -7.02
N ASP A 77 3.44 -10.58 -7.41
CA ASP A 77 3.28 -11.05 -8.78
C ASP A 77 1.87 -10.85 -9.33
N SER A 78 0.87 -10.86 -8.45
CA SER A 78 -0.54 -10.69 -8.79
C SER A 78 -1.00 -9.23 -8.97
N LEU A 79 -0.14 -8.26 -8.62
CA LEU A 79 -0.43 -6.83 -8.74
C LEU A 79 -0.79 -6.46 -10.18
N LYS A 80 -1.78 -5.58 -10.32
CA LYS A 80 -2.23 -5.02 -11.60
C LYS A 80 -1.97 -3.53 -11.65
N GLU A 81 -2.01 -3.00 -12.87
CA GLU A 81 -2.00 -1.56 -13.12
C GLU A 81 -3.06 -0.86 -12.25
N GLY A 82 -2.63 0.11 -11.45
CA GLY A 82 -3.51 0.89 -10.57
C GLY A 82 -3.71 0.32 -9.16
N ASP A 83 -3.14 -0.84 -8.84
CA ASP A 83 -3.25 -1.42 -7.50
C ASP A 83 -2.37 -0.70 -6.47
N VAL A 84 -2.79 -0.78 -5.22
CA VAL A 84 -2.05 -0.38 -4.01
C VAL A 84 -2.00 -1.61 -3.12
N LEU A 85 -0.79 -2.09 -2.83
CA LEU A 85 -0.64 -3.22 -1.92
C LEU A 85 -0.92 -2.76 -0.49
N VAL A 86 -1.79 -3.45 0.23
CA VAL A 86 -2.10 -3.15 1.63
C VAL A 86 -1.78 -4.38 2.47
N ALA A 87 -0.72 -4.31 3.27
CA ALA A 87 -0.25 -5.42 4.08
C ALA A 87 -0.54 -5.22 5.57
N GLN A 88 -1.12 -6.24 6.20
CA GLN A 88 -1.28 -6.31 7.65
C GLN A 88 -0.31 -7.35 8.24
N THR A 89 0.50 -6.96 9.22
CA THR A 89 1.45 -7.88 9.90
C THR A 89 0.97 -8.33 11.28
N ASN A 90 -0.25 -7.94 11.66
CA ASN A 90 -0.79 -8.16 13.01
C ASN A 90 0.12 -7.56 14.11
N GLY A 91 0.76 -6.42 13.83
CA GLY A 91 1.66 -5.74 14.75
C GLY A 91 3.00 -6.46 14.99
N SER A 92 3.42 -7.37 14.12
CA SER A 92 4.72 -8.02 14.26
C SER A 92 5.87 -7.02 14.16
N VAL A 93 6.81 -7.12 15.10
CA VAL A 93 8.03 -6.32 15.15
C VAL A 93 9.29 -7.14 14.84
N ARG A 94 9.11 -8.40 14.41
CA ARG A 94 10.21 -9.35 14.21
C ARG A 94 10.88 -9.23 12.84
N SER A 95 10.19 -8.65 11.87
CA SER A 95 10.68 -8.52 10.50
C SER A 95 10.21 -7.22 9.84
N SER A 96 10.98 -6.78 8.86
CA SER A 96 10.55 -5.77 7.89
C SER A 96 9.97 -6.50 6.67
N LEU A 97 8.64 -6.48 6.52
CA LEU A 97 7.94 -7.14 5.42
C LEU A 97 8.29 -6.51 4.07
N TRP A 98 8.47 -5.20 4.03
CA TRP A 98 8.63 -4.46 2.77
C TRP A 98 10.03 -3.87 2.59
N GLY A 99 10.50 -3.77 1.35
CA GLY A 99 11.83 -3.29 1.00
C GLY A 99 11.97 -2.94 -0.48
N GLU A 100 13.19 -2.63 -0.93
CA GLU A 100 13.47 -2.17 -2.30
C GLU A 100 13.05 -3.19 -3.36
N LEU A 101 13.32 -4.47 -3.12
CA LEU A 101 13.04 -5.55 -4.08
C LEU A 101 11.54 -5.65 -4.40
N LEU A 102 10.68 -5.64 -3.37
CA LEU A 102 9.23 -5.68 -3.55
C LEU A 102 8.70 -4.38 -4.13
N SER A 103 9.27 -3.23 -3.75
CA SER A 103 8.90 -1.93 -4.32
C SER A 103 9.19 -1.88 -5.83
N THR A 104 10.36 -2.37 -6.24
CA THR A 104 10.77 -2.45 -7.65
C THR A 104 9.86 -3.38 -8.44
N ALA A 105 9.57 -4.55 -7.88
CA ALA A 105 8.66 -5.52 -8.47
C ALA A 105 7.21 -5.00 -8.59
N ALA A 106 6.75 -4.22 -7.61
CA ALA A 106 5.44 -3.57 -7.63
C ALA A 106 5.38 -2.47 -8.70
N CYS A 107 6.40 -1.60 -8.77
CA CYS A 107 6.53 -0.59 -9.83
C CYS A 107 6.48 -1.21 -11.23
N ALA A 108 7.22 -2.29 -11.44
CA ALA A 108 7.27 -2.99 -12.74
C ALA A 108 5.91 -3.57 -13.19
N ARG A 109 4.96 -3.70 -12.26
CA ARG A 109 3.59 -4.20 -12.49
C ARG A 109 2.52 -3.12 -12.57
N GLY A 110 2.92 -1.85 -12.46
CA GLY A 110 1.98 -0.72 -12.50
C GLY A 110 1.28 -0.45 -11.17
N ALA A 111 1.77 -1.01 -10.07
CA ALA A 111 1.27 -0.65 -8.75
C ALA A 111 1.62 0.81 -8.43
N ARG A 112 0.69 1.51 -7.78
CA ARG A 112 0.79 2.95 -7.48
C ARG A 112 1.47 3.26 -6.15
N GLY A 113 1.69 2.23 -5.31
CA GLY A 113 2.31 2.33 -3.99
C GLY A 113 1.98 1.12 -3.13
N ALA A 114 2.40 1.17 -1.86
CA ALA A 114 2.01 0.20 -0.84
C ALA A 114 1.69 0.89 0.49
N VAL A 115 0.94 0.21 1.36
CA VAL A 115 0.63 0.61 2.73
C VAL A 115 0.91 -0.60 3.61
N ILE A 116 1.86 -0.45 4.54
CA ILE A 116 2.35 -1.56 5.36
C ILE A 116 2.07 -1.25 6.83
N ASP A 117 1.18 -2.02 7.46
CA ASP A 117 1.06 -2.07 8.93
C ASP A 117 2.23 -2.92 9.47
N GLY A 118 3.43 -2.33 9.49
CA GLY A 118 4.67 -3.01 9.89
C GLY A 118 5.92 -2.22 9.55
N PHE A 119 7.08 -2.89 9.60
CA PHE A 119 8.37 -2.26 9.31
C PHE A 119 8.78 -2.39 7.84
N THR A 120 9.52 -1.39 7.37
CA THR A 120 10.17 -1.38 6.05
C THR A 120 11.69 -1.26 6.19
N ARG A 121 12.40 -1.71 5.18
CA ARG A 121 13.85 -1.52 4.98
C ARG A 121 14.11 -0.77 3.68
N ASP A 122 15.39 -0.48 3.41
CA ASP A 122 15.87 0.15 2.17
C ASP A 122 15.23 1.52 1.86
N THR A 123 14.88 2.26 2.91
CA THR A 123 14.08 3.49 2.83
C THR A 123 14.71 4.54 1.91
N LYS A 124 16.04 4.67 1.92
CA LYS A 124 16.76 5.57 1.02
C LYS A 124 16.44 5.27 -0.45
N THR A 125 16.54 4.01 -0.87
CA THR A 125 16.28 3.63 -2.26
C THR A 125 14.80 3.79 -2.62
N ILE A 126 13.90 3.47 -1.68
CA ILE A 126 12.44 3.63 -1.88
C ILE A 126 12.06 5.11 -2.05
N ILE A 127 12.69 6.00 -1.28
CA ILE A 127 12.51 7.46 -1.42
C ILE A 127 13.07 7.93 -2.77
N GLU A 128 14.27 7.47 -3.16
CA GLU A 128 14.92 7.86 -4.43
C GLU A 128 14.13 7.40 -5.66
N MET A 129 13.45 6.25 -5.61
CA MET A 129 12.56 5.80 -6.70
C MET A 129 11.21 6.55 -6.73
N GLY A 130 10.89 7.32 -5.69
CA GLY A 130 9.62 8.05 -5.58
C GLY A 130 8.39 7.13 -5.43
N PHE A 131 8.57 5.92 -4.91
CA PHE A 131 7.49 4.96 -4.69
C PHE A 131 6.76 5.29 -3.38
N PRO A 132 5.44 5.59 -3.42
CA PRO A 132 4.67 5.86 -2.20
C PRO A 132 4.59 4.61 -1.31
N LEU A 133 5.04 4.76 -0.07
CA LEU A 133 5.02 3.73 0.98
C LEU A 133 4.53 4.32 2.31
#